data_AF-A0A358L2L7-F1
#
_entry.id   AF-A0A358L2L7-F1
#
_cell.length_a   1.000
_cell.length_b   1.000
_cell.length_c   1.000
_cell.angle_alpha   90.00
_cell.angle_beta   90.00
_cell.angle_gamma   90.00
#
_symmetry.space_group_name_H-M   'P 1'
#
loop_
_entity.id
_entity.type
_entity.pdbx_description
1 polymer ?
#
loop_
_entity_poly.entity_id
_entity_poly.type
_entity_poly.pdbx_seq_one_letter_code
_entity_poly.pdbx_strand_id
1 'polypeptide(L)' 'IKNSAPKGEGERLPNPTLAVSDGQVTIKFHPWSLKEIVESELAS' A
#
# COMPACT_ATOMS: atom_id res chain seq x y z
N ILE A 1 -8.98 -9.20 10.78
CA ILE A 1 -7.76 -8.43 10.43
C ILE A 1 -7.05 -9.18 9.31
N LYS A 2 -6.56 -8.49 8.28
CA LYS A 2 -5.84 -9.10 7.14
C LYS A 2 -4.56 -8.33 6.84
N ASN A 3 -3.50 -9.04 6.48
CA ASN A 3 -2.22 -8.50 6.05
C ASN A 3 -1.93 -8.91 4.61
N SER A 4 -1.35 -8.01 3.81
CA SER A 4 -0.89 -8.33 2.46
C SER A 4 0.27 -7.43 2.06
N ALA A 5 1.21 -7.95 1.30
CA ALA A 5 2.28 -7.18 0.65
C ALA A 5 2.27 -7.53 -0.85
N PRO A 6 1.27 -7.04 -1.62
CA PRO A 6 1.26 -7.25 -3.05
C PRO A 6 2.47 -6.54 -3.67
N LYS A 7 3.12 -7.16 -4.64
CA LYS A 7 4.23 -6.58 -5.38
C LYS A 7 3.83 -6.36 -6.83
N GLY A 8 3.81 -5.11 -7.27
CA GLY A 8 3.56 -4.73 -8.66
C GLY A 8 4.80 -4.83 -9.54
N GLU A 9 4.59 -4.90 -10.87
CA GLU A 9 5.67 -4.68 -11.83
C GLU A 9 6.15 -3.23 -11.72
N GLY A 10 7.46 -3.01 -11.64
CA GLY A 10 8.04 -1.67 -11.47
C GLY A 10 8.03 -1.13 -10.03
N GLU A 11 7.41 -1.81 -9.07
CA GLU A 11 7.36 -1.38 -7.66
C GLU A 11 8.75 -1.07 -7.10
N ARG A 12 8.93 0.17 -6.63
CA ARG A 12 10.18 0.66 -6.03
C ARG A 12 10.14 0.71 -4.50
N LEU A 13 8.97 0.96 -3.93
CA LEU A 13 8.74 1.01 -2.49
C LEU A 13 7.82 -0.15 -2.05
N PRO A 14 8.25 -1.01 -1.12
CA PRO A 14 7.36 -2.02 -0.54
C PRO A 14 6.18 -1.34 0.14
N ASN A 15 4.95 -1.70 -0.25
CA ASN A 15 3.72 -1.11 0.31
C ASN A 15 2.86 -2.16 1.05
N PRO A 16 3.36 -2.71 2.19
CA PRO A 16 2.57 -3.63 2.99
C PRO A 16 1.31 -2.94 3.51
N THR A 17 0.21 -3.68 3.47
CA THR A 17 -1.11 -3.22 3.91
C THR A 17 -1.56 -3.99 5.14
N LEU A 18 -1.97 -3.27 6.18
CA LEU A 18 -2.79 -3.80 7.27
C LEU A 18 -4.23 -3.36 7.06
N ALA A 19 -5.15 -4.32 6.96
CA ALA A 19 -6.57 -4.07 6.81
C ALA A 19 -7.37 -4.54 8.03
N VAL A 20 -8.17 -3.65 8.58
CA VAL A 20 -9.12 -3.92 9.67
C VAL A 20 -10.52 -3.65 9.15
N SER A 21 -11.43 -4.60 9.33
CA SER A 21 -12.81 -4.50 8.87
C SER A 21 -13.78 -5.03 9.92
N ASP A 22 -14.97 -4.44 9.97
CA ASP A 22 -16.12 -4.88 10.76
C ASP A 22 -17.17 -5.63 9.92
N GLY A 23 -16.90 -5.88 8.64
CA GLY A 23 -17.83 -6.51 7.69
C GLY A 23 -18.65 -5.54 6.85
N GLN A 24 -18.66 -4.23 7.16
CA GLN A 24 -19.27 -3.18 6.34
C GLN A 24 -18.24 -2.15 5.85
N VAL A 25 -17.33 -1.74 6.74
CA VAL A 25 -16.27 -0.78 6.46
C VAL A 25 -14.91 -1.46 6.63
N THR A 26 -13.94 -1.03 5.83
CA THR A 26 -12.54 -1.48 5.93
C THR A 26 -11.61 -0.28 5.97
N ILE A 27 -10.77 -0.22 7.00
CA ILE A 27 -9.69 0.76 7.11
C ILE A 27 -8.38 0.06 6.73
N LYS A 28 -7.60 0.69 5.85
CA LYS A 28 -6.30 0.21 5.39
C LYS A 28 -5.20 1.17 5.83
N PHE A 29 -4.14 0.60 6.39
CA PHE A 29 -2.94 1.33 6.78
C PHE A 29 -1.79 0.97 5.86
N HIS A 30 -1.05 2.00 5.46
CA HIS A 30 0.09 1.92 4.55
C HIS A 30 1.23 2.79 5.09
N PRO A 31 2.50 2.41 4.87
CA PRO A 31 3.65 3.19 5.32
C PRO A 31 3.90 4.45 4.48
N TRP A 32 3.36 4.52 3.26
CA TRP A 32 3.59 5.60 2.31
C TRP A 32 2.29 6.28 1.92
N SER A 33 2.38 7.58 1.67
CA SER A 33 1.34 8.31 0.96
C SER A 33 1.32 7.95 -0.53
N LEU A 34 0.19 8.19 -1.18
CA LEU A 34 0.07 7.99 -2.64
C LEU A 34 1.07 8.86 -3.42
N LYS A 35 1.38 10.06 -2.90
CA LYS A 35 2.34 10.97 -3.53
C LYS A 35 3.75 10.36 -3.55
N GLU A 36 4.22 9.83 -2.42
CA GLU A 36 5.54 9.19 -2.33
C GLU A 36 5.63 7.94 -3.22
N ILE A 37 4.55 7.16 -3.31
CA ILE A 37 4.49 6.00 -4.21
C ILE A 37 4.69 6.45 -5.67
N VAL A 38 3.92 7.44 -6.13
CA VAL A 38 4.02 7.96 -7.51
C VAL A 38 5.39 8.56 -7.79
N GLU A 39 5.95 9.33 -6.85
CA GLU A 39 7.30 9.90 -6.99
C GLU A 39 8.37 8.80 -7.12
N SER A 40 8.22 7.69 -6.39
CA SER A 40 9.16 6.57 -6.46
C SER A 40 9.16 5.86 -7.81
N GLU A 41 8.00 5.76 -8.48
CA GLU A 41 7.84 5.07 -9.77
C GLU A 41 8.30 5.93 -10.95
N LEU A 42 8.27 7.26 -10.80
CA LEU A 42 8.71 8.23 -11.81
C LEU A 42 10.19 8.61 -11.70
N ALA A 43 10.86 8.24 -10.61
CA ALA A 43 12.30 8.47 -10.44
C ALA A 43 13.10 7.57 -11.40
N SER A 44 13.77 8.21 -12.37
CA SER A 44 14.67 7.58 -13.35
C SER A 44 15.98 7.09 -12.75
#